data_AF-A0AAD6Z912-F1
#
_entry.id   AF-A0AAD6Z912-F1
#
_cell.length_a   1.000
_cell.length_b   1.000
_cell.length_c   1.000
_cell.angle_alpha   90.00
_cell.angle_beta   90.00
_cell.angle_gamma   90.00
#
_symmetry.space_group_name_H-M   'P 1'
#
loop_
_entity.id
_entity.type
_entity.pdbx_description
1 polymer ?
#
loop_
_entity_poly.entity_id
_entity_poly.type
_entity_poly.pdbx_seq_one_letter_code
_entity_poly.pdbx_strand_id
1 'polypeptide(L)'
;MPLLVHIPTDFPYTAELFQTSSTPPLRYAQAHSIQEAHIILRCDGDAIVIEPCTPAMRKCYQETRLPLKDSTNLPAALDGVAHFFQLLDRCNEASPLRGITLEMHRLGNMVKDGAVLFASEQGAKYGFTIRNSSAEDLFPYLFYFDPDDYSIQIWYSPNPRGSVPPLLKSGGTATVGMGTDRAFEFKLDPHLGQSQSSGFLKLFVTTEDTREVTSIQQTSPFEQGFPTNVRMIQSVDPEKQLSRVSKWDALTVALTMTAE
;
A
#
# COMPACT_ATOMS: atom_id res chain seq x y z
N MET A 1 0.69 0.40 -14.98
CA MET A 1 1.99 -0.19 -15.36
C MET A 1 2.04 -1.61 -14.79
N PRO A 2 2.54 -2.62 -15.52
CA PRO A 2 2.70 -3.95 -14.96
C PRO A 2 3.77 -3.94 -13.85
N LEU A 3 3.62 -4.84 -12.88
CA LEU A 3 4.68 -5.18 -11.94
C LEU A 3 5.86 -5.80 -12.71
N LEU A 4 7.04 -5.21 -12.63
CA LEU A 4 8.25 -5.76 -13.25
C LEU A 4 8.94 -6.74 -12.31
N VAL A 5 9.09 -7.99 -12.74
CA VAL A 5 9.61 -9.09 -11.95
C VAL A 5 10.95 -9.55 -12.53
N HIS A 6 12.02 -9.42 -11.76
CA HIS A 6 13.29 -10.04 -12.14
C HIS A 6 13.30 -11.50 -11.72
N ILE A 7 13.64 -12.38 -12.66
CA ILE A 7 13.80 -13.80 -12.39
C ILE A 7 15.25 -14.20 -12.68
N PRO A 8 16.00 -14.65 -11.65
CA PRO A 8 17.33 -15.22 -11.81
C PRO A 8 17.35 -16.43 -12.75
N THR A 9 18.48 -16.66 -13.41
CA THR A 9 18.64 -17.75 -14.40
C THR A 9 18.47 -19.15 -13.81
N ASP A 10 18.70 -19.30 -12.52
CA ASP A 10 18.57 -20.55 -11.75
C ASP A 10 17.16 -20.79 -11.19
N PHE A 11 16.21 -19.88 -11.45
CA PHE A 11 14.83 -20.04 -10.99
C PHE A 11 14.06 -21.07 -11.82
N PRO A 12 13.48 -22.11 -11.20
CA PRO A 12 12.97 -23.29 -11.93
C PRO A 12 11.62 -23.08 -12.63
N TYR A 13 10.92 -21.95 -12.41
CA TYR A 13 9.53 -21.74 -12.86
C TYR A 13 9.35 -20.66 -13.96
N THR A 14 10.41 -20.27 -14.67
CA THR A 14 10.44 -19.07 -15.55
C THR A 14 9.48 -19.08 -16.74
N ALA A 15 9.36 -20.20 -17.46
CA ALA A 15 8.65 -20.22 -18.74
C ALA A 15 7.12 -20.11 -18.59
N GLU A 16 6.54 -20.71 -17.55
CA GLU A 16 5.08 -20.80 -17.40
C GLU A 16 4.46 -19.53 -16.78
N LEU A 17 5.23 -18.77 -16.00
CA LEU A 17 4.72 -17.60 -15.27
C LEU A 17 4.27 -16.45 -16.18
N PHE A 18 4.99 -16.20 -17.28
CA PHE A 18 4.69 -15.08 -18.18
C PHE A 18 3.93 -15.48 -19.45
N GLN A 19 3.66 -16.78 -19.65
CA GLN A 19 2.94 -17.28 -20.82
C GLN A 19 1.40 -17.24 -20.67
N THR A 20 0.87 -17.03 -19.46
CA THR A 20 -0.55 -17.29 -19.13
C THR A 20 -1.49 -16.09 -19.21
N SER A 21 -1.01 -14.87 -19.44
CA SER A 21 -1.89 -13.70 -19.55
C SER A 21 -2.07 -13.28 -21.01
N SER A 22 -3.00 -13.94 -21.70
CA SER A 22 -3.47 -13.57 -23.04
C SER A 22 -4.52 -12.46 -23.02
N THR A 23 -4.98 -12.04 -21.84
CA THR A 23 -5.92 -10.92 -21.65
C THR A 23 -5.19 -9.71 -21.08
N PRO A 24 -4.91 -8.68 -21.90
CA PRO A 24 -4.39 -7.41 -21.41
C PRO A 24 -5.42 -6.66 -20.54
N PRO A 25 -4.94 -5.79 -19.62
CA PRO A 25 -3.53 -5.51 -19.38
C PRO A 25 -2.85 -6.60 -18.53
N LEU A 26 -1.63 -6.98 -18.94
CA LEU A 26 -0.72 -7.83 -18.17
C LEU A 26 -0.49 -7.22 -16.78
N ARG A 27 -0.69 -7.99 -15.72
CA ARG A 27 -0.51 -7.51 -14.34
C ARG A 27 0.95 -7.44 -13.93
N TYR A 28 1.76 -8.37 -14.43
CA TYR A 28 3.19 -8.42 -14.23
C TYR A 28 3.90 -8.83 -15.52
N ALA A 29 5.15 -8.41 -15.65
CA ALA A 29 6.03 -8.67 -16.79
C ALA A 29 7.46 -8.95 -16.31
N GLN A 30 8.26 -9.63 -17.13
CA GLN A 30 9.65 -9.88 -16.81
C GLN A 30 10.46 -8.58 -16.92
N ALA A 31 11.26 -8.27 -15.91
CA ALA A 31 12.20 -7.15 -15.93
C ALA A 31 13.47 -7.51 -16.73
N HIS A 32 14.00 -6.57 -17.52
CA HIS A 32 15.25 -6.79 -18.27
C HIS A 32 16.49 -6.75 -17.37
N SER A 33 16.39 -6.09 -16.22
CA SER A 33 17.46 -5.94 -15.24
C SER A 33 16.91 -5.84 -13.81
N ILE A 34 17.78 -6.07 -12.82
CA ILE A 34 17.44 -5.90 -11.40
C ILE A 34 17.12 -4.43 -11.06
N GLN A 35 17.68 -3.48 -11.82
CA GLN A 35 17.51 -2.05 -11.60
C GLN A 35 16.11 -1.57 -11.97
N GLU A 36 15.47 -2.22 -12.94
CA GLU A 36 14.11 -1.92 -13.40
C GLU A 36 13.04 -2.71 -12.62
N ALA A 37 13.45 -3.75 -11.90
CA ALA A 37 12.53 -4.65 -11.23
C ALA A 37 11.86 -4.01 -10.01
N HIS A 38 10.58 -4.29 -9.83
CA HIS A 38 9.87 -4.01 -8.59
C HIS A 38 10.15 -5.10 -7.56
N ILE A 39 10.31 -6.35 -8.00
CA ILE A 39 10.66 -7.49 -7.15
C ILE A 39 11.64 -8.44 -7.86
N ILE A 40 12.43 -9.19 -7.08
CA ILE A 40 13.20 -10.36 -7.50
C ILE A 40 12.53 -11.60 -6.91
N LEU A 41 12.39 -12.66 -7.71
CA LEU A 41 12.03 -13.99 -7.21
C LEU A 41 13.30 -14.80 -6.95
N ARG A 42 13.43 -15.42 -5.79
CA ARG A 42 14.53 -16.34 -5.47
C ARG A 42 14.00 -17.66 -4.92
N CYS A 43 14.82 -18.70 -4.97
CA CYS A 43 14.59 -19.93 -4.23
C CYS A 43 15.50 -19.97 -3.01
N ASP A 44 14.95 -20.34 -1.85
CA ASP A 44 15.68 -20.66 -0.61
C ASP A 44 15.20 -22.04 -0.14
N GLY A 45 15.94 -23.09 -0.51
CA GLY A 45 15.47 -24.47 -0.38
C GLY A 45 14.18 -24.70 -1.18
N ASP A 46 13.13 -25.18 -0.51
CA ASP A 46 11.81 -25.42 -1.10
C ASP A 46 10.91 -24.17 -1.11
N ALA A 47 11.37 -23.04 -0.57
CA ALA A 47 10.60 -21.81 -0.50
C ALA A 47 10.94 -20.87 -1.67
N ILE A 48 9.91 -20.19 -2.19
CA ILE A 48 10.11 -19.03 -3.07
C ILE A 48 10.12 -17.78 -2.20
N VAL A 49 11.11 -16.92 -2.40
CA VAL A 49 11.31 -15.65 -1.71
C VAL A 49 11.04 -14.50 -2.69
N ILE A 50 10.30 -13.49 -2.24
CA ILE A 50 10.00 -12.27 -3.00
C ILE A 50 10.76 -11.10 -2.38
N GLU A 51 11.70 -10.54 -3.11
CA GLU A 51 12.56 -9.44 -2.67
C GLU A 51 12.21 -8.13 -3.43
N PRO A 52 11.59 -7.11 -2.80
CA PRO A 52 11.33 -5.82 -3.41
C PRO A 52 12.61 -5.06 -3.77
N CYS A 53 12.58 -4.44 -4.94
CA CYS A 53 13.69 -3.75 -5.57
C CYS A 53 13.45 -2.27 -5.83
N THR A 54 12.25 -1.74 -5.57
CA THR A 54 11.99 -0.32 -5.81
C THR A 54 12.81 0.56 -4.85
N PRO A 55 13.34 1.71 -5.29
CA PRO A 55 14.15 2.59 -4.44
C PRO A 55 13.44 3.04 -3.15
N ALA A 56 12.12 3.25 -3.22
CA ALA A 56 11.29 3.61 -2.08
C ALA A 56 11.21 2.46 -1.05
N MET A 57 11.20 1.21 -1.51
CA MET A 57 11.18 0.04 -0.63
C MET A 57 12.59 -0.37 -0.19
N ARG A 58 13.64 -0.23 -0.99
CA ARG A 58 15.02 -0.63 -0.61
C ARG A 58 15.57 0.09 0.63
N LYS A 59 15.15 1.34 0.88
CA LYS A 59 15.54 2.08 2.11
C LYS A 59 14.77 1.62 3.35
N CYS A 60 13.69 0.90 3.13
CA CYS A 60 12.63 0.60 4.07
C CYS A 60 12.53 -0.90 4.37
N TYR A 61 13.14 -1.73 3.53
CA TYR A 61 13.01 -3.17 3.49
C TYR A 61 14.05 -3.85 4.37
N GLN A 62 13.57 -4.71 5.26
CA GLN A 62 14.34 -5.86 5.71
C GLN A 62 13.97 -7.05 4.85
N GLU A 63 14.90 -7.98 4.60
CA GLU A 63 14.63 -9.21 3.82
C GLU A 63 13.36 -9.95 4.31
N THR A 64 12.21 -9.58 3.75
CA THR A 64 10.96 -10.27 3.97
C THR A 64 11.01 -11.59 3.23
N ARG A 65 11.37 -12.64 3.96
CA ARG A 65 11.22 -14.02 3.52
C ARG A 65 9.75 -14.38 3.61
N LEU A 66 9.06 -14.38 2.48
CA LEU A 66 7.66 -14.82 2.39
C LEU A 66 7.64 -16.23 1.80
N PRO A 67 7.73 -17.29 2.63
CA PRO A 67 7.84 -18.65 2.13
C PRO A 67 6.52 -19.05 1.45
N LEU A 68 6.46 -18.90 0.14
CA LEU A 68 5.48 -19.60 -0.68
C LEU A 68 5.82 -21.09 -0.62
N LYS A 69 5.15 -21.81 0.29
CA LYS A 69 5.31 -23.26 0.47
C LYS A 69 4.80 -24.08 -0.72
N ASP A 70 3.96 -23.47 -1.56
CA ASP A 70 3.34 -24.11 -2.73
C ASP A 70 3.44 -23.15 -3.92
N SER A 71 4.27 -23.53 -4.89
CA SER A 71 4.54 -22.74 -6.10
C SER A 71 3.30 -22.56 -6.99
N THR A 72 2.24 -23.38 -6.82
CA THR A 72 0.98 -23.19 -7.56
C THR A 72 0.26 -21.90 -7.17
N ASN A 73 0.55 -21.34 -5.99
CA ASN A 73 0.01 -20.07 -5.53
C ASN A 73 0.81 -18.85 -6.03
N LEU A 74 1.96 -19.06 -6.67
CA LEU A 74 2.83 -17.95 -7.12
C LEU A 74 2.10 -16.96 -8.05
N PRO A 75 1.28 -17.38 -9.05
CA PRO A 75 0.54 -16.42 -9.87
C PRO A 75 -0.42 -15.53 -9.07
N ALA A 76 -1.13 -16.10 -8.10
CA ALA A 76 -2.05 -15.36 -7.24
C ALA A 76 -1.30 -14.40 -6.30
N ALA A 77 -0.15 -14.84 -5.78
CA ALA A 77 0.74 -14.01 -4.98
C ALA A 77 1.27 -12.82 -5.78
N LEU A 78 1.75 -13.06 -7.02
CA LEU A 78 2.21 -12.02 -7.93
C LEU A 78 1.10 -11.04 -8.31
N ASP A 79 -0.14 -11.50 -8.45
CA ASP A 79 -1.30 -10.63 -8.67
C ASP A 79 -1.55 -9.69 -7.49
N GLY A 80 -1.47 -10.19 -6.26
CA GLY A 80 -1.59 -9.38 -5.05
C GLY A 80 -0.45 -8.37 -4.91
N VAL A 81 0.79 -8.78 -5.21
CA VAL A 81 1.95 -7.88 -5.23
C VAL A 81 1.80 -6.82 -6.32
N ALA A 82 1.31 -7.20 -7.50
CA ALA A 82 1.07 -6.25 -8.58
C ALA A 82 0.00 -5.23 -8.21
N HIS A 83 -1.09 -5.67 -7.58
CA HIS A 83 -2.13 -4.79 -7.06
C HIS A 83 -1.57 -3.77 -6.06
N PHE A 84 -0.73 -4.22 -5.12
CA PHE A 84 -0.04 -3.37 -4.15
C PHE A 84 0.75 -2.25 -4.82
N PHE A 85 1.67 -2.57 -5.75
CA PHE A 85 2.50 -1.56 -6.42
C PHE A 85 1.67 -0.65 -7.32
N GLN A 86 0.69 -1.19 -8.05
CA GLN A 86 -0.19 -0.40 -8.91
C GLN A 86 -0.92 0.69 -8.15
N LEU A 87 -1.30 0.45 -6.90
CA LEU A 87 -1.97 1.41 -6.04
C LEU A 87 -0.99 2.33 -5.32
N LEU A 88 0.14 1.80 -4.86
CA LEU A 88 1.17 2.58 -4.18
C LEU A 88 1.73 3.67 -5.10
N ASP A 89 2.01 3.33 -6.35
CA ASP A 89 2.53 4.25 -7.36
C ASP A 89 1.44 5.14 -7.98
N ARG A 90 0.16 4.85 -7.69
CA ARG A 90 -0.95 5.59 -8.30
C ARG A 90 -0.96 7.04 -7.85
N CYS A 91 -0.93 7.95 -8.82
CA CYS A 91 -1.12 9.38 -8.61
C CYS A 91 -2.00 9.94 -9.73
N ASN A 92 -2.61 11.10 -9.49
CA ASN A 92 -3.25 11.85 -10.55
C ASN A 92 -2.27 12.93 -11.02
N GLU A 93 -1.67 12.74 -12.19
CA GLU A 93 -0.67 13.66 -12.75
C GLU A 93 -1.21 15.09 -12.92
N ALA A 94 -2.51 15.23 -13.18
CA ALA A 94 -3.14 16.55 -13.29
C ALA A 94 -3.22 17.29 -11.94
N SER A 95 -3.18 16.54 -10.83
CA SER A 95 -3.36 17.00 -9.46
C SER A 95 -4.44 18.08 -9.30
N PRO A 96 -5.72 17.75 -9.60
CA PRO A 96 -6.81 18.71 -9.63
C PRO A 96 -7.24 19.22 -8.24
N LEU A 97 -6.87 18.53 -7.16
CA LEU A 97 -7.23 18.82 -5.77
C LEU A 97 -5.99 19.18 -4.95
N ARG A 98 -5.20 20.15 -5.43
CA ARG A 98 -4.02 20.65 -4.70
C ARG A 98 -4.38 21.18 -3.31
N GLY A 99 -3.41 21.15 -2.40
CA GLY A 99 -3.57 21.71 -1.05
C GLY A 99 -4.06 20.71 0.00
N ILE A 100 -3.93 19.42 -0.27
CA ILE A 100 -4.15 18.37 0.73
C ILE A 100 -2.85 18.05 1.43
N THR A 101 -2.91 17.95 2.75
CA THR A 101 -1.77 17.55 3.58
C THR A 101 -2.16 16.44 4.53
N LEU A 102 -1.21 15.55 4.79
CA LEU A 102 -1.28 14.52 5.80
C LEU A 102 -0.18 14.79 6.82
N GLU A 103 -0.58 14.94 8.08
CA GLU A 103 0.30 15.20 9.20
C GLU A 103 0.25 14.00 10.15
N MET A 104 1.40 13.56 10.65
CA MET A 104 1.50 12.51 11.68
C MET A 104 1.89 13.18 12.99
N HIS A 105 1.15 12.91 14.06
CA HIS A 105 1.29 13.57 15.35
C HIS A 105 1.67 12.60 16.45
N ARG A 106 2.71 12.97 17.19
CA ARG A 106 3.03 12.45 18.52
C ARG A 106 3.40 13.56 19.49
N LEU A 107 4.37 14.40 19.11
CA LEU A 107 4.79 15.62 19.82
C LEU A 107 4.71 16.87 18.92
N GLY A 108 3.99 16.76 17.80
CA GLY A 108 4.00 17.72 16.69
C GLY A 108 3.90 16.99 15.36
N ASN A 109 3.79 17.72 14.24
CA ASN A 109 3.84 17.11 12.91
C ASN A 109 5.24 16.51 12.64
N MET A 110 5.28 15.22 12.34
CA MET A 110 6.50 14.46 12.08
C MET A 110 6.78 14.25 10.58
N VAL A 111 5.82 14.57 9.70
CA VAL A 111 5.97 14.40 8.25
C VAL A 111 6.90 15.48 7.69
N LYS A 112 7.99 15.05 7.07
CA LYS A 112 8.98 15.90 6.38
C LYS A 112 9.24 15.31 5.00
N ASP A 113 9.05 16.12 3.96
CA ASP A 113 9.28 15.73 2.56
C ASP A 113 8.58 14.42 2.15
N GLY A 114 7.35 14.21 2.64
CA GLY A 114 6.58 13.00 2.35
C GLY A 114 7.06 11.75 3.08
N ALA A 115 7.88 11.88 4.12
CA ALA A 115 8.36 10.78 4.92
C ALA A 115 8.32 11.07 6.43
N VAL A 116 8.30 10.01 7.23
CA VAL A 116 8.47 10.07 8.68
C VAL A 116 9.53 9.05 9.08
N LEU A 117 10.56 9.54 9.78
CA LEU A 117 11.56 8.69 10.44
C LEU A 117 11.40 8.84 11.95
N PHE A 118 11.21 7.73 12.65
CA PHE A 118 11.00 7.73 14.10
C PHE A 118 11.57 6.49 14.78
N ALA A 119 11.92 6.61 16.06
CA ALA A 119 12.38 5.47 16.86
C ALA A 119 11.19 4.63 17.35
N SER A 120 11.38 3.32 17.42
CA SER A 120 10.43 2.40 18.05
C SER A 120 10.42 2.66 19.55
N GLU A 121 9.27 3.03 20.09
CA GLU A 121 9.12 3.31 21.51
C GLU A 121 7.87 2.61 22.04
N GLN A 122 8.05 1.86 23.12
CA GLN A 122 7.00 1.04 23.69
C GLN A 122 5.82 1.90 24.15
N GLY A 123 4.62 1.61 23.63
CA GLY A 123 3.39 2.33 23.97
C GLY A 123 3.28 3.72 23.34
N ALA A 124 4.18 4.08 22.40
CA ALA A 124 4.04 5.30 21.64
C ALA A 124 2.79 5.25 20.76
N LYS A 125 1.92 6.24 20.96
CA LYS A 125 0.64 6.41 20.27
C LYS A 125 0.75 7.51 19.23
N TYR A 126 0.34 7.20 18.00
CA TYR A 126 0.37 8.13 16.88
C TYR A 126 -1.04 8.37 16.35
N GLY A 127 -1.30 9.61 15.94
CA GLY A 127 -2.50 9.98 15.23
C GLY A 127 -2.17 10.80 13.99
N PHE A 128 -3.17 10.99 13.14
CA PHE A 128 -3.00 11.67 11.86
C PHE A 128 -4.02 12.79 11.71
N THR A 129 -3.60 13.90 11.09
CA THR A 129 -4.51 14.96 10.65
C THR A 129 -4.43 15.07 9.15
N ILE A 130 -5.58 15.02 8.50
CA ILE A 130 -5.76 15.32 7.09
C ILE A 130 -6.30 16.75 7.02
N ARG A 131 -5.67 17.64 6.25
CA ARG A 131 -6.15 19.01 6.05
C ARG A 131 -6.44 19.27 4.58
N ASN A 132 -7.53 19.99 4.32
CA ASN A 132 -7.93 20.43 2.99
C ASN A 132 -7.86 21.94 2.87
N SER A 133 -6.89 22.42 2.10
CA SER A 133 -6.80 23.84 1.68
C SER A 133 -7.23 24.04 0.22
N SER A 134 -7.78 23.00 -0.42
CA SER A 134 -8.34 23.10 -1.77
C SER A 134 -9.67 23.86 -1.76
N ALA A 135 -10.16 24.15 -2.96
CA ALA A 135 -11.44 24.83 -3.19
C ALA A 135 -12.67 23.89 -3.14
N GLU A 136 -12.46 22.58 -2.97
CA GLU A 136 -13.49 21.56 -3.06
C GLU A 136 -13.73 20.89 -1.71
N ASP A 137 -14.96 20.47 -1.43
CA ASP A 137 -15.26 19.61 -0.29
C ASP A 137 -14.92 18.16 -0.66
N LEU A 138 -14.26 17.43 0.26
CA LEU A 138 -13.60 16.17 -0.09
C LEU A 138 -13.99 14.99 0.81
N PHE A 139 -13.89 13.81 0.22
CA PHE A 139 -14.02 12.50 0.86
C PHE A 139 -12.63 11.84 0.93
N PRO A 140 -11.97 11.84 2.10
CA PRO A 140 -10.66 11.21 2.25
C PRO A 140 -10.76 9.72 2.61
N TYR A 141 -9.89 8.91 2.01
CA TYR A 141 -9.70 7.49 2.31
C TYR A 141 -8.23 7.24 2.61
N LEU A 142 -7.91 6.87 3.84
CA LEU A 142 -6.54 6.62 4.28
C LEU A 142 -6.29 5.12 4.38
N PHE A 143 -5.25 4.66 3.72
CA PHE A 143 -4.81 3.27 3.73
C PHE A 143 -3.38 3.15 4.26
N TYR A 144 -3.12 2.03 4.93
CA TYR A 144 -1.77 1.59 5.26
C TYR A 144 -1.39 0.42 4.35
N PHE A 145 -0.23 0.56 3.73
CA PHE A 145 0.39 -0.40 2.84
C PHE A 145 1.55 -1.02 3.61
N ASP A 146 1.42 -2.30 3.90
CA ASP A 146 2.43 -3.04 4.63
C ASP A 146 3.38 -3.74 3.64
N PRO A 147 4.64 -3.30 3.52
CA PRO A 147 5.61 -3.92 2.63
C PRO A 147 6.09 -5.29 3.12
N ASP A 148 5.88 -5.63 4.40
CA ASP A 148 6.32 -6.90 4.99
C ASP A 148 5.40 -8.05 4.60
N ASP A 149 4.15 -7.80 4.24
CA ASP A 149 3.23 -8.87 3.81
C ASP A 149 2.39 -8.50 2.58
N TYR A 150 2.62 -7.31 2.00
CA TYR A 150 1.89 -6.71 0.89
C TYR A 150 0.39 -6.50 1.18
N SER A 151 -0.04 -6.47 2.44
CA SER A 151 -1.42 -6.16 2.80
C SER A 151 -1.73 -4.66 2.62
N ILE A 152 -3.00 -4.37 2.37
CA ILE A 152 -3.53 -3.00 2.23
C ILE A 152 -4.73 -2.87 3.16
N GLN A 153 -4.55 -2.10 4.23
CA GLN A 153 -5.53 -1.93 5.29
C GLN A 153 -6.14 -0.54 5.21
N ILE A 154 -7.47 -0.43 5.37
CA ILE A 154 -8.12 0.87 5.49
C ILE A 154 -8.01 1.37 6.94
N TRP A 155 -7.44 2.55 7.11
CA TRP A 155 -7.31 3.20 8.42
C TRP A 155 -8.37 4.27 8.62
N TYR A 156 -8.86 4.86 7.53
CA TYR A 156 -9.98 5.79 7.56
C TYR A 156 -10.80 5.69 6.28
N SER A 157 -12.12 5.72 6.44
CA SER A 157 -13.07 6.01 5.38
C SER A 157 -14.12 7.01 5.88
N PRO A 158 -14.72 7.81 4.97
CA PRO A 158 -15.89 8.62 5.29
C PRO A 158 -17.03 7.75 5.82
N ASN A 159 -17.93 8.33 6.62
CA ASN A 159 -19.10 7.60 7.11
C ASN A 159 -20.05 7.31 5.93
N PRO A 160 -20.35 6.03 5.64
CA PRO A 160 -21.18 5.67 4.48
C PRO A 160 -22.61 6.22 4.55
N ARG A 161 -23.10 6.66 5.71
CA ARG A 161 -24.46 7.21 5.87
C ARG A 161 -24.50 8.74 5.79
N GLY A 162 -23.36 9.41 5.70
CA GLY A 162 -23.28 10.86 5.64
C GLY A 162 -23.06 11.34 4.22
N SER A 163 -24.02 12.07 3.65
CA SER A 163 -23.85 12.74 2.35
C SER A 163 -23.01 14.03 2.44
N VAL A 164 -22.48 14.34 3.62
CA VAL A 164 -21.68 15.54 3.87
C VAL A 164 -20.19 15.14 3.82
N PRO A 165 -19.39 15.78 2.96
CA PRO A 165 -17.95 15.55 2.90
C PRO A 165 -17.30 15.77 4.27
N PRO A 166 -16.49 14.83 4.79
CA PRO A 166 -15.83 15.00 6.09
C PRO A 166 -14.82 16.14 6.09
N LEU A 167 -14.29 16.47 4.92
CA LEU A 167 -13.15 17.34 4.76
C LEU A 167 -13.54 18.58 3.94
N LEU A 168 -14.13 19.55 4.63
CA LEU A 168 -14.61 20.79 4.03
C LEU A 168 -13.48 21.58 3.36
N LYS A 169 -13.82 22.30 2.28
CA LYS A 169 -12.92 23.22 1.58
C LYS A 169 -12.42 24.34 2.48
N SER A 170 -11.33 24.97 2.07
CA SER A 170 -10.80 26.18 2.72
C SER A 170 -10.43 26.00 4.20
N GLY A 171 -9.89 24.84 4.58
CA GLY A 171 -9.27 24.60 5.88
C GLY A 171 -9.92 23.50 6.72
N GLY A 172 -10.83 22.70 6.16
CA GLY A 172 -11.41 21.56 6.85
C GLY A 172 -10.36 20.52 7.24
N THR A 173 -10.60 19.83 8.36
CA THR A 173 -9.67 18.84 8.91
C THR A 173 -10.38 17.56 9.34
N ALA A 174 -9.76 16.42 9.11
CA ALA A 174 -10.18 15.13 9.66
C ALA A 174 -9.05 14.50 10.46
N THR A 175 -9.35 13.98 11.65
CA THR A 175 -8.36 13.31 12.51
C THR A 175 -8.58 11.81 12.50
N VAL A 176 -7.50 11.04 12.34
CA VAL A 176 -7.49 9.58 12.37
C VAL A 176 -6.63 9.13 13.54
N GLY A 177 -7.17 8.24 14.37
CA GLY A 177 -6.45 7.71 15.53
C GLY A 177 -6.12 8.71 16.65
N MET A 178 -6.81 9.84 16.70
CA MET A 178 -6.70 10.77 17.84
C MET A 178 -7.72 10.38 18.92
N GLY A 179 -7.25 10.00 20.12
CA GLY A 179 -8.07 9.55 21.27
C GLY A 179 -7.46 8.37 22.02
N THR A 180 -7.98 8.02 23.20
CA THR A 180 -7.36 6.99 24.07
C THR A 180 -7.34 5.58 23.47
N ASP A 181 -8.32 5.27 22.60
CA ASP A 181 -8.62 3.90 22.16
C ASP A 181 -8.46 3.68 20.64
N ARG A 182 -7.95 4.68 19.90
CA ARG A 182 -7.85 4.62 18.43
C ARG A 182 -6.48 4.99 17.88
N ALA A 183 -5.53 5.34 18.73
CA ALA A 183 -4.19 5.67 18.28
C ALA A 183 -3.45 4.46 17.72
N PHE A 184 -2.65 4.71 16.70
CA PHE A 184 -1.84 3.67 16.05
C PHE A 184 -0.57 3.45 16.86
N GLU A 185 -0.23 2.19 17.08
CA GLU A 185 1.04 1.76 17.65
C GLU A 185 1.81 1.01 16.55
N PHE A 186 3.07 1.36 16.39
CA PHE A 186 4.00 0.64 15.52
C PHE A 186 4.97 -0.14 16.40
N LYS A 187 5.21 -1.41 16.07
CA LYS A 187 6.10 -2.29 16.84
C LYS A 187 7.08 -2.97 15.90
N LEU A 188 8.35 -2.95 16.24
CA LEU A 188 9.32 -3.85 15.66
C LEU A 188 9.12 -5.22 16.28
N ASP A 189 9.29 -6.29 15.51
CA ASP A 189 9.35 -7.63 16.07
C ASP A 189 10.78 -7.88 16.61
N PRO A 190 10.99 -7.87 17.95
CA PRO A 190 12.31 -8.09 18.52
C PRO A 190 12.81 -9.52 18.32
N HIS A 191 11.91 -10.49 18.09
CA HIS A 191 12.26 -11.90 17.88
C HIS A 191 12.79 -12.16 16.46
N LEU A 192 12.45 -11.29 15.52
CA LEU A 192 12.98 -11.31 14.16
C LEU A 192 14.26 -10.48 14.02
N GLY A 193 14.77 -9.91 15.12
CA GLY A 193 15.99 -9.09 15.10
C GLY A 193 15.83 -7.81 14.26
N GLN A 194 14.61 -7.31 14.12
CA GLN A 194 14.33 -6.18 13.25
C GLN A 194 14.94 -4.89 13.82
N SER A 195 15.99 -4.38 13.19
CA SER A 195 16.50 -3.02 13.42
C SER A 195 15.65 -1.92 12.80
N GLN A 196 14.72 -2.24 11.90
CA GLN A 196 13.88 -1.28 11.19
C GLN A 196 12.62 -1.95 10.64
N SER A 197 11.51 -1.22 10.58
CA SER A 197 10.28 -1.59 9.87
C SER A 197 9.76 -0.37 9.14
N SER A 198 9.04 -0.58 8.05
CA SER A 198 8.52 0.51 7.23
C SER A 198 7.11 0.23 6.76
N GLY A 199 6.42 1.28 6.36
CA GLY A 199 5.09 1.21 5.78
C GLY A 199 4.80 2.43 4.93
N PHE A 200 3.70 2.41 4.20
CA PHE A 200 3.26 3.58 3.45
C PHE A 200 1.83 3.95 3.82
N LEU A 201 1.61 5.24 4.08
CA LEU A 201 0.29 5.81 4.16
C LEU A 201 -0.10 6.33 2.79
N LYS A 202 -1.19 5.80 2.25
CA LYS A 202 -1.77 6.26 1.00
C LYS A 202 -3.10 6.92 1.28
N LEU A 203 -3.17 8.22 1.02
CA LEU A 203 -4.40 9.00 1.11
C LEU A 203 -4.96 9.18 -0.31
N PHE A 204 -6.15 8.65 -0.56
CA PHE A 204 -6.96 9.03 -1.72
C PHE A 204 -7.99 10.07 -1.29
N VAL A 205 -8.21 11.09 -2.11
CA VAL A 205 -9.26 12.08 -1.93
C VAL A 205 -10.12 12.18 -3.17
N THR A 206 -11.42 12.31 -2.99
CA THR A 206 -12.40 12.44 -4.08
C THR A 206 -13.38 13.58 -3.78
N THR A 207 -13.96 14.17 -4.82
CA THR A 207 -15.07 15.16 -4.66
C THR A 207 -16.43 14.50 -4.43
N GLU A 208 -16.51 13.18 -4.59
CA GLU A 208 -17.75 12.40 -4.49
C GLU A 208 -17.52 11.19 -3.56
N ASP A 209 -18.51 10.86 -2.72
CA ASP A 209 -18.45 9.65 -1.89
C ASP A 209 -18.47 8.42 -2.81
N THR A 210 -17.34 7.72 -2.85
CA THR A 210 -17.12 6.56 -3.70
C THR A 210 -16.77 5.38 -2.82
N ARG A 211 -17.80 4.63 -2.41
CA ARG A 211 -17.63 3.44 -1.54
C ARG A 211 -16.75 2.38 -2.17
N GLU A 212 -16.62 2.40 -3.49
CA GLU A 212 -15.77 1.49 -4.23
C GLU A 212 -14.29 1.72 -3.97
N VAL A 213 -13.87 2.90 -3.49
CA VAL A 213 -12.48 3.13 -3.07
C VAL A 213 -12.10 2.19 -1.92
N THR A 214 -13.04 1.79 -1.06
CA THR A 214 -12.73 0.84 0.04
C THR A 214 -12.48 -0.59 -0.46
N SER A 215 -12.89 -0.93 -1.69
CA SER A 215 -12.62 -2.25 -2.28
C SER A 215 -11.16 -2.50 -2.66
N ILE A 216 -10.32 -1.47 -2.54
CA ILE A 216 -8.86 -1.49 -2.74
C ILE A 216 -8.14 -2.31 -1.66
N GLN A 217 -8.77 -2.55 -0.51
CA GLN A 217 -8.17 -3.37 0.55
C GLN A 217 -7.80 -4.76 0.05
N GLN A 218 -6.66 -5.26 0.51
CA GLN A 218 -6.29 -6.67 0.35
C GLN A 218 -5.66 -7.20 1.62
N THR A 219 -5.97 -8.45 1.95
CA THR A 219 -5.19 -9.22 2.92
C THR A 219 -3.84 -9.58 2.32
N SER A 220 -2.90 -10.07 3.13
CA SER A 220 -1.63 -10.58 2.60
C SER A 220 -1.91 -11.63 1.51
N PRO A 221 -1.31 -11.51 0.31
CA PRO A 221 -1.49 -12.50 -0.75
C PRO A 221 -0.73 -13.81 -0.48
N PHE A 222 -0.07 -13.93 0.69
CA PHE A 222 0.72 -15.09 1.10
C PHE A 222 0.05 -15.94 2.19
N GLU A 223 -1.04 -15.47 2.81
CA GLU A 223 -1.78 -16.25 3.80
C GLU A 223 -2.55 -17.41 3.13
N GLN A 224 -2.21 -18.66 3.49
CA GLN A 224 -2.91 -19.85 3.01
C GLN A 224 -4.26 -20.01 3.73
N GLY A 225 -5.35 -20.16 2.97
CA GLY A 225 -6.66 -20.51 3.53
C GLY A 225 -7.84 -19.67 3.08
N PHE A 226 -7.79 -19.04 1.90
CA PHE A 226 -9.04 -18.54 1.31
C PHE A 226 -10.01 -19.72 1.16
N PRO A 227 -11.19 -19.72 1.81
CA PRO A 227 -12.26 -20.53 1.29
C PRO A 227 -12.47 -20.05 -0.14
N THR A 228 -12.50 -20.99 -1.08
CA THR A 228 -12.84 -20.82 -2.50
C THR A 228 -14.16 -20.08 -2.78
N ASN A 229 -14.83 -19.59 -1.73
CA ASN A 229 -16.09 -18.86 -1.72
C ASN A 229 -15.99 -17.39 -1.27
N VAL A 230 -14.82 -16.88 -0.86
CA VAL A 230 -14.56 -15.45 -1.08
C VAL A 230 -14.33 -15.39 -2.57
N ARG A 231 -15.34 -15.00 -3.35
CA ARG A 231 -15.14 -14.53 -4.73
C ARG A 231 -13.83 -13.78 -4.68
N MET A 232 -12.79 -14.21 -5.42
CA MET A 232 -11.63 -13.38 -5.70
C MET A 232 -12.18 -11.97 -5.72
N ILE A 233 -11.83 -11.12 -4.75
CA ILE A 233 -12.17 -9.68 -4.83
C ILE A 233 -11.74 -9.39 -6.25
N GLN A 234 -12.71 -9.11 -7.14
CA GLN A 234 -12.60 -9.40 -8.56
C GLN A 234 -11.56 -8.47 -9.18
N SER A 235 -10.29 -8.51 -8.75
CA SER A 235 -9.19 -7.63 -9.08
C SER A 235 -9.75 -6.32 -9.60
N VAL A 236 -10.53 -5.67 -8.74
CA VAL A 236 -11.49 -4.70 -9.23
C VAL A 236 -10.64 -3.56 -9.70
N ASP A 237 -10.55 -3.42 -11.02
CA ASP A 237 -9.59 -2.53 -11.65
C ASP A 237 -9.67 -1.16 -10.96
N PRO A 238 -8.65 -0.78 -10.18
CA PRO A 238 -8.68 0.48 -9.43
C PRO A 238 -8.82 1.67 -10.39
N GLU A 239 -8.41 1.50 -11.64
CA GLU A 239 -8.64 2.46 -12.72
C GLU A 239 -10.12 2.63 -13.01
N LYS A 240 -10.89 1.55 -13.11
CA LYS A 240 -12.35 1.62 -13.26
C LYS A 240 -13.05 2.21 -12.04
N GLN A 241 -12.50 2.07 -10.84
CA GLN A 241 -13.13 2.63 -9.65
C GLN A 241 -12.87 4.13 -9.52
N LEU A 242 -11.63 4.58 -9.71
CA LEU A 242 -11.28 6.00 -9.61
C LEU A 242 -11.66 6.80 -10.86
N SER A 243 -11.71 6.20 -12.05
CA SER A 243 -12.13 6.88 -13.28
C SER A 243 -13.62 7.26 -13.32
N ARG A 244 -14.43 6.66 -12.43
CA ARG A 244 -15.85 7.03 -12.28
C ARG A 244 -16.04 8.30 -11.46
N VAL A 245 -15.00 8.75 -10.76
CA VAL A 245 -15.00 9.97 -9.95
C VAL A 245 -14.55 11.14 -10.83
N SER A 246 -15.32 12.23 -10.83
CA SER A 246 -15.02 13.42 -11.63
C SER A 246 -13.67 14.07 -11.31
N LYS A 247 -13.30 14.12 -10.03
CA LYS A 247 -11.98 14.59 -9.56
C LYS A 247 -11.50 13.75 -8.38
N TRP A 248 -10.26 13.30 -8.47
CA TRP A 248 -9.58 12.61 -7.38
C TRP A 248 -8.11 12.99 -7.34
N ASP A 249 -7.47 12.78 -6.19
CA ASP A 249 -6.04 12.93 -6.02
C ASP A 249 -5.52 11.89 -5.02
N ALA A 250 -4.19 11.72 -4.99
CA ALA A 250 -3.56 10.86 -4.01
C ALA A 250 -2.26 11.45 -3.45
N LEU A 251 -2.02 11.18 -2.17
CA LEU A 251 -0.78 11.51 -1.46
C LEU A 251 -0.22 10.23 -0.85
N THR A 252 1.10 10.06 -0.91
CA THR A 252 1.82 8.97 -0.25
C THR A 252 2.76 9.54 0.80
N VAL A 253 2.77 8.95 2.00
CA VAL A 253 3.77 9.23 3.04
C VAL A 253 4.49 7.92 3.40
N ALA A 254 5.81 7.90 3.29
CA ALA A 254 6.62 6.77 3.75
C ALA A 254 6.81 6.85 5.26
N LEU A 255 6.62 5.73 5.96
CA LEU A 255 6.88 5.58 7.38
C LEU A 255 8.10 4.67 7.53
N THR A 256 9.06 5.11 8.33
CA THR A 256 10.23 4.32 8.70
C THR A 256 10.43 4.40 10.19
N MET A 257 10.34 3.24 10.84
CA MET A 257 10.60 3.06 12.25
C MET A 257 11.94 2.33 12.43
N THR A 258 12.84 2.85 13.25
CA THR A 258 14.11 2.21 13.59
C THR A 258 14.13 1.73 15.03
N ALA A 259 14.93 0.70 15.32
CA ALA A 259 15.26 0.35 16.70
C ALA A 259 15.99 1.54 17.36
N GLU A 260 15.86 1.64 18.69
CA GLU A 260 16.66 2.57 19.50
C GLU A 260 18.14 2.20 19.53
#